data_AF-X0XRZ2-F1
#
_entry.id   AF-X0XRZ2-F1
#
_cell.length_a   1.000
_cell.length_b   1.000
_cell.length_c   1.000
_cell.angle_alpha   90.00
_cell.angle_beta   90.00
_cell.angle_gamma   90.00
#
_symmetry.space_group_name_H-M   'P 1'
#
loop_
_entity.id
_entity.type
_entity.pdbx_description
1 polymer ?
#
loop_
_entity_poly.entity_id
_entity_poly.type
_entity_poly.pdbx_seq_one_letter_code
_entity_poly.pdbx_strand_id
1 'polypeptide(L)'
;MPAQTVLPRWRGFMLPDMIYPDLRGDWHEEDFQWIREFGFDYIAVPVNYKLLWEKDDLHRFHKPGLEKLDRGIELCRKHGLHMCLNLYNAPGWDTATHAWGGKEWRGSGSNLFKDQGSLDTFCFQWTTVAERYREVPTKELSFHLLNEPPEVSTSTIFSPAAPAVPGKMMSLEDYDRVHRALAAAVRKGDPTADRVILCDGLNYGFSPRPELADLGIAQCCRGFW
;
A
#
# COMPACT_ATOMS: atom_id res chain seq x y z
N MET A 1 -20.57 -16.98 11.47
CA MET A 1 -19.25 -16.35 11.28
C MET A 1 -18.77 -15.90 12.65
N PRO A 2 -17.63 -16.41 13.18
CA PRO A 2 -17.07 -15.84 14.40
C PRO A 2 -16.84 -14.33 14.21
N ALA A 3 -17.08 -13.55 15.25
CA ALA A 3 -16.87 -12.10 15.20
C ALA A 3 -15.36 -11.80 15.11
N GLN A 4 -14.96 -10.92 14.21
CA GLN A 4 -13.59 -10.35 14.15
C GLN A 4 -13.36 -9.56 15.45
N THR A 5 -12.35 -9.93 16.24
CA THR A 5 -12.06 -9.30 17.54
C THR A 5 -10.76 -8.53 17.60
N VAL A 6 -9.88 -8.68 16.61
CA VAL A 6 -8.54 -8.06 16.59
C VAL A 6 -8.55 -6.68 15.94
N LEU A 7 -9.25 -6.54 14.81
CA LEU A 7 -9.46 -5.28 14.11
C LEU A 7 -10.96 -4.96 14.03
N PRO A 8 -11.36 -3.68 13.91
CA PRO A 8 -12.71 -3.34 13.51
C PRO A 8 -13.09 -4.05 12.21
N ARG A 9 -14.36 -4.39 12.05
CA ARG A 9 -14.87 -4.92 10.80
C ARG A 9 -15.06 -3.78 9.79
N TRP A 10 -13.98 -3.43 9.12
CA TRP A 10 -13.98 -2.44 8.05
C TRP A 10 -14.76 -2.93 6.82
N ARG A 11 -15.62 -2.07 6.30
CA ARG A 11 -16.45 -2.31 5.12
C ARG A 11 -16.44 -1.05 4.28
N GLY A 12 -16.08 -1.17 3.01
CA GLY A 12 -16.16 -0.05 2.08
C GLY A 12 -15.42 -0.34 0.79
N PHE A 13 -14.81 0.70 0.23
CA PHE A 13 -14.39 0.70 -1.17
C PHE A 13 -12.93 1.12 -1.34
N MET A 14 -12.37 0.80 -2.49
CA MET A 14 -11.14 1.39 -2.98
C MET A 14 -11.48 2.64 -3.81
N LEU A 15 -10.78 3.75 -3.59
CA LEU A 15 -10.85 4.93 -4.46
C LEU A 15 -9.55 5.04 -5.29
N PRO A 16 -9.59 4.78 -6.62
CA PRO A 16 -8.38 4.60 -7.43
C PRO A 16 -7.73 5.90 -7.91
N ASP A 17 -8.22 7.07 -7.52
CA ASP A 17 -7.89 8.38 -8.12
C ASP A 17 -6.43 8.82 -7.97
N MET A 18 -5.60 8.06 -7.27
CA MET A 18 -4.15 8.27 -7.15
C MET A 18 -3.32 7.04 -7.57
N ILE A 19 -3.92 6.04 -8.20
CA ILE A 19 -3.24 4.77 -8.55
C ILE A 19 -2.34 4.86 -9.79
N TYR A 20 -2.61 5.83 -10.68
CA TYR A 20 -1.82 6.06 -11.89
C TYR A 20 -1.29 7.50 -11.97
N PRO A 21 -0.15 7.74 -12.62
CA PRO A 21 0.47 9.07 -12.67
C PRO A 21 -0.35 10.15 -13.39
N ASP A 22 -1.30 9.75 -14.23
CA ASP A 22 -2.21 10.63 -14.97
C ASP A 22 -3.50 10.96 -14.20
N LEU A 23 -3.77 10.24 -13.11
CA LEU A 23 -4.85 10.55 -12.20
C LEU A 23 -4.43 11.65 -11.22
N ARG A 24 -5.41 12.45 -10.78
CA ARG A 24 -5.15 13.74 -10.13
C ARG A 24 -5.53 13.82 -8.66
N GLY A 25 -6.08 12.73 -8.08
CA GLY A 25 -6.62 12.75 -6.72
C GLY A 25 -7.74 13.78 -6.53
N ASP A 26 -8.46 14.11 -7.61
CA ASP A 26 -9.54 15.10 -7.62
C ASP A 26 -10.86 14.49 -7.13
N TRP A 27 -10.85 13.87 -5.95
CA TRP A 27 -12.03 13.19 -5.42
C TRP A 27 -13.21 14.15 -5.24
N HIS A 28 -14.40 13.67 -5.57
CA HIS A 28 -15.64 14.37 -5.26
C HIS A 28 -16.00 14.11 -3.79
N GLU A 29 -16.36 15.15 -3.04
CA GLU A 29 -16.75 14.98 -1.64
C GLU A 29 -18.02 14.11 -1.49
N GLU A 30 -18.90 14.14 -2.50
CA GLU A 30 -20.13 13.34 -2.57
C GLU A 30 -19.84 11.84 -2.47
N ASP A 31 -18.71 11.35 -2.98
CA ASP A 31 -18.33 9.93 -2.89
C ASP A 31 -18.17 9.51 -1.42
N PHE A 32 -17.52 10.33 -0.60
CA PHE A 32 -17.32 10.07 0.84
C PHE A 32 -18.65 10.14 1.60
N GLN A 33 -19.49 11.11 1.24
CA GLN A 33 -20.83 11.23 1.81
C GLN A 33 -21.67 9.98 1.51
N TRP A 34 -21.74 9.54 0.25
CA TRP A 34 -22.50 8.36 -0.15
C TRP A 34 -21.98 7.08 0.48
N ILE A 35 -20.66 6.88 0.51
CA ILE A 35 -20.05 5.72 1.19
C ILE A 35 -20.52 5.66 2.64
N ARG A 36 -20.50 6.79 3.35
CA ARG A 36 -20.94 6.84 4.74
C ARG A 36 -22.45 6.64 4.90
N GLU A 37 -23.26 7.27 4.06
CA GLU A 37 -24.73 7.17 4.06
C GLU A 37 -25.21 5.75 3.75
N PHE A 38 -24.51 5.01 2.89
CA PHE A 38 -24.77 3.60 2.61
C PHE A 38 -24.32 2.66 3.74
N GLY A 39 -23.77 3.19 4.83
CA GLY A 39 -23.44 2.42 6.03
C GLY A 39 -22.06 1.76 6.02
N PHE A 40 -21.18 2.19 5.11
CA PHE A 40 -19.76 1.82 5.07
C PHE A 40 -18.93 2.74 5.96
N ASP A 41 -17.74 2.29 6.33
CA ASP A 41 -16.87 2.90 7.35
C ASP A 41 -15.39 2.95 6.95
N TYR A 42 -15.06 2.56 5.71
CA TYR A 42 -13.69 2.33 5.27
C TYR A 42 -13.46 2.77 3.82
N ILE A 43 -12.29 3.37 3.56
CA ILE A 43 -11.78 3.65 2.23
C ILE A 43 -10.32 3.16 2.13
N ALA A 44 -10.03 2.33 1.14
CA ALA A 44 -8.65 2.05 0.73
C ALA A 44 -8.22 3.04 -0.36
N VAL A 45 -7.08 3.72 -0.14
CA VAL A 45 -6.51 4.66 -1.10
C VAL A 45 -5.17 4.13 -1.61
N PRO A 46 -5.14 3.46 -2.78
CA PRO A 46 -3.91 3.13 -3.47
C PRO A 46 -3.29 4.41 -4.08
N VAL A 47 -2.03 4.65 -3.73
CA VAL A 47 -1.26 5.81 -4.19
C VAL A 47 -0.04 5.34 -4.94
N ASN A 48 0.12 5.84 -6.16
CA ASN A 48 1.36 5.74 -6.91
C ASN A 48 2.38 6.71 -6.31
N TYR A 49 3.52 6.19 -5.83
CA TYR A 49 4.54 7.02 -5.20
C TYR A 49 4.99 8.19 -6.08
N LYS A 50 4.94 8.06 -7.42
CA LYS A 50 5.34 9.11 -8.36
C LYS A 50 4.47 10.37 -8.32
N LEU A 51 3.29 10.30 -7.70
CA LEU A 51 2.46 11.48 -7.46
C LEU A 51 2.94 12.28 -6.23
N LEU A 52 3.52 11.59 -5.25
CA LEU A 52 3.90 12.19 -3.97
C LEU A 52 5.32 12.71 -3.93
N TRP A 53 6.25 12.17 -4.72
CA TRP A 53 7.65 12.60 -4.75
C TRP A 53 8.04 13.23 -6.07
N GLU A 54 9.02 14.12 -6.02
CA GLU A 54 9.58 14.79 -7.18
C GLU A 54 10.28 13.79 -8.10
N LYS A 55 10.07 13.93 -9.40
CA LYS A 55 10.61 13.01 -10.40
C LYS A 55 12.14 12.90 -10.36
N ASP A 56 12.80 14.03 -10.13
CA ASP A 56 14.27 14.14 -10.15
C ASP A 56 14.88 14.00 -8.74
N ASP A 57 14.05 13.93 -7.69
CA ASP A 57 14.49 13.75 -6.30
C ASP A 57 13.42 13.01 -5.47
N LEU A 58 13.57 11.69 -5.38
CA LEU A 58 12.66 10.83 -4.62
C LEU A 58 12.71 11.03 -3.10
N HIS A 59 13.56 11.94 -2.60
CA HIS A 59 13.61 12.33 -1.19
C HIS A 59 12.87 13.64 -0.91
N ARG A 60 12.33 14.30 -1.94
CA ARG A 60 11.56 15.53 -1.81
C ARG A 60 10.11 15.29 -2.24
N PHE A 61 9.16 15.70 -1.39
CA PHE A 61 7.75 15.64 -1.75
C PHE A 61 7.43 16.57 -2.92
N HIS A 62 6.66 16.05 -3.87
CA HIS A 62 5.95 16.82 -4.87
C HIS A 62 4.70 17.43 -4.23
N LYS A 63 4.76 18.73 -3.91
CA LYS A 63 3.73 19.42 -3.11
C LYS A 63 2.30 19.25 -3.65
N PRO A 64 2.01 19.41 -4.96
CA PRO A 64 0.65 19.29 -5.47
C PRO A 64 0.05 17.91 -5.22
N GLY A 65 0.81 16.82 -5.38
CA GLY A 65 0.28 15.47 -5.12
C GLY A 65 0.09 15.21 -3.63
N LEU A 66 0.97 15.76 -2.78
CA LEU A 66 0.83 15.68 -1.34
C LEU A 66 -0.43 16.40 -0.83
N GLU A 67 -0.72 17.60 -1.36
CA GLU A 67 -1.93 18.38 -1.03
C GLU A 67 -3.22 17.62 -1.39
N LYS A 68 -3.20 16.81 -2.47
CA LYS A 68 -4.33 15.94 -2.83
C LYS A 68 -4.54 14.86 -1.78
N LEU A 69 -3.46 14.17 -1.38
CA LEU A 69 -3.54 13.14 -0.34
C LEU A 69 -4.01 13.72 1.00
N ASP A 70 -3.49 14.89 1.40
CA ASP A 70 -3.94 15.60 2.61
C ASP A 70 -5.45 15.87 2.55
N ARG A 71 -5.95 16.37 1.42
CA ARG A 71 -7.39 16.58 1.22
C ARG A 71 -8.18 15.28 1.33
N GLY A 72 -7.69 14.18 0.77
CA GLY A 72 -8.33 12.87 0.89
C GLY A 72 -8.46 12.40 2.33
N ILE A 73 -7.39 12.55 3.11
CA ILE A 73 -7.40 12.24 4.55
C ILE A 73 -8.44 13.10 5.27
N GLU A 74 -8.46 14.41 5.03
CA GLU A 74 -9.44 15.30 5.65
C GLU A 74 -10.88 14.98 5.24
N LEU A 75 -11.14 14.57 4.00
CA LEU A 75 -12.46 14.10 3.56
C LEU A 75 -12.89 12.83 4.30
N CYS A 76 -12.01 11.82 4.41
CA CYS A 76 -12.28 10.64 5.23
C CYS A 76 -12.65 11.01 6.67
N ARG A 77 -11.83 11.87 7.30
CA ARG A 77 -12.04 12.31 8.69
C ARG A 77 -13.35 13.06 8.87
N LYS A 78 -13.65 14.00 7.97
CA LYS A 78 -14.90 14.79 7.98
C LYS A 78 -16.14 13.89 7.93
N HIS A 79 -16.09 12.81 7.16
CA HIS A 79 -17.20 11.88 6.97
C HIS A 79 -17.16 10.65 7.89
N GLY A 80 -16.21 10.61 8.84
CA GLY A 80 -16.09 9.51 9.80
C GLY A 80 -15.73 8.17 9.16
N LEU A 81 -14.92 8.19 8.11
CA LEU A 81 -14.43 7.02 7.38
C LEU A 81 -12.97 6.75 7.76
N HIS A 82 -12.64 5.48 7.99
CA HIS A 82 -11.26 5.05 8.17
C HIS A 82 -10.55 5.00 6.82
N MET A 83 -9.42 5.70 6.68
CA MET A 83 -8.55 5.58 5.51
C MET A 83 -7.50 4.50 5.72
N CYS A 84 -7.35 3.58 4.77
CA CYS A 84 -6.18 2.75 4.61
C CYS A 84 -5.34 3.28 3.46
N LEU A 85 -4.23 3.94 3.78
CA LEU A 85 -3.30 4.48 2.80
C LEU A 85 -2.35 3.38 2.32
N ASN A 86 -2.41 3.05 1.04
CA ASN A 86 -1.56 2.05 0.41
C ASN A 86 -0.57 2.73 -0.54
N LEU A 87 0.75 2.61 -0.31
CA LEU A 87 1.71 2.92 -1.35
C LEU A 87 1.71 1.76 -2.36
N TYR A 88 0.80 1.88 -3.32
CA TYR A 88 0.41 0.84 -4.26
C TYR A 88 1.56 0.42 -5.18
N ASN A 89 2.40 1.39 -5.53
CA ASN A 89 3.64 1.17 -6.26
C ASN A 89 4.83 1.64 -5.45
N ALA A 90 5.97 1.02 -5.69
CA ALA A 90 7.23 1.36 -5.03
C ALA A 90 8.35 1.54 -6.07
N PRO A 91 9.46 2.21 -5.70
CA PRO A 91 10.69 2.13 -6.48
C PRO A 91 11.07 0.65 -6.74
N GLY A 92 11.04 0.23 -8.01
CA GLY A 92 11.35 -1.14 -8.41
C GLY A 92 10.24 -2.19 -8.18
N TRP A 93 8.98 -1.79 -7.94
CA TRP A 93 7.84 -2.71 -7.91
C TRP A 93 6.51 -2.07 -8.37
N ASP A 94 5.82 -2.77 -9.26
CA ASP A 94 4.45 -2.44 -9.70
C ASP A 94 3.70 -3.70 -10.17
N THR A 95 2.65 -4.08 -9.44
CA THR A 95 1.80 -5.23 -9.79
C THR A 95 1.15 -5.09 -11.17
N ALA A 96 0.71 -3.90 -11.57
CA ALA A 96 0.05 -3.68 -12.87
C ALA A 96 0.97 -4.03 -14.03
N THR A 97 2.23 -3.61 -13.94
CA THR A 97 3.27 -3.94 -14.91
C THR A 97 3.61 -5.44 -14.88
N HIS A 98 3.78 -6.02 -13.67
CA HIS A 98 4.36 -7.36 -13.53
C HIS A 98 3.36 -8.51 -13.69
N ALA A 99 2.10 -8.33 -13.26
CA ALA A 99 1.08 -9.38 -13.31
C ALA A 99 0.20 -9.30 -14.57
N TRP A 100 0.01 -8.10 -15.11
CA TRP A 100 -1.01 -7.84 -16.15
C TRP A 100 -0.43 -7.35 -17.48
N GLY A 101 0.90 -7.38 -17.62
CA GLY A 101 1.58 -6.92 -18.84
C GLY A 101 1.33 -5.43 -19.14
N GLY A 102 1.01 -4.65 -18.10
CA GLY A 102 0.85 -3.21 -18.20
C GLY A 102 2.13 -2.56 -18.74
N LYS A 103 1.99 -1.39 -19.39
CA LYS A 103 3.17 -0.59 -19.71
C LYS A 103 3.88 -0.28 -18.40
N GLU A 104 5.15 -0.66 -18.34
CA GLU A 104 6.05 -0.21 -17.28
C GLU A 104 5.98 1.32 -17.27
N TRP A 105 5.32 1.88 -16.26
CA TRP A 105 5.20 3.32 -16.10
C TRP A 105 6.56 3.82 -15.62
N ARG A 106 7.58 3.78 -16.49
CA ARG A 106 9.01 4.05 -16.23
C ARG A 106 9.55 3.30 -15.02
N GLY A 107 9.90 2.04 -15.18
CA GLY A 107 10.76 1.38 -14.22
C GLY A 107 12.19 1.87 -14.44
N SER A 108 12.88 2.06 -13.33
CA SER A 108 14.30 2.38 -13.25
C SER A 108 15.19 1.23 -13.74
N GLY A 109 14.61 0.12 -14.23
CA GLY A 109 15.30 -1.15 -14.37
C GLY A 109 15.70 -1.78 -13.03
N SER A 110 15.18 -1.26 -11.92
CA SER A 110 15.45 -1.75 -10.56
C SER A 110 14.36 -2.68 -10.05
N ASN A 111 14.72 -3.50 -9.07
CA ASN A 111 13.87 -4.47 -8.41
C ASN A 111 13.89 -4.21 -6.90
N LEU A 112 12.73 -3.84 -6.32
CA LEU A 112 12.58 -3.56 -4.89
C LEU A 112 13.13 -4.68 -4.00
N PHE A 113 12.90 -5.92 -4.42
CA PHE A 113 13.25 -7.11 -3.65
C PHE A 113 14.73 -7.47 -3.74
N LYS A 114 15.50 -6.89 -4.66
CA LYS A 114 16.94 -7.21 -4.83
C LYS A 114 17.85 -6.01 -4.62
N ASP A 115 17.40 -4.83 -5.01
CA ASP A 115 18.22 -3.63 -5.00
C ASP A 115 18.07 -2.87 -3.68
N GLN A 116 19.12 -2.85 -2.88
CA GLN A 116 19.11 -2.18 -1.57
C GLN A 116 18.76 -0.70 -1.68
N GLY A 117 19.22 0.00 -2.72
CA GLY A 117 18.87 1.41 -2.94
C GLY A 117 17.38 1.65 -3.19
N SER A 118 16.69 0.70 -3.84
CA SER A 118 15.23 0.77 -4.01
C SER A 118 14.51 0.61 -2.67
N LEU A 119 14.97 -0.35 -1.85
CA LEU A 119 14.43 -0.56 -0.51
C LEU A 119 14.70 0.64 0.42
N ASP A 120 15.92 1.19 0.42
CA ASP A 120 16.28 2.35 1.23
C ASP A 120 15.42 3.57 0.86
N THR A 121 15.22 3.81 -0.43
CA THR A 121 14.34 4.87 -0.93
C THR A 121 12.91 4.63 -0.44
N PHE A 122 12.38 3.41 -0.55
CA PHE A 122 11.01 3.12 -0.14
C PHE A 122 10.82 3.19 1.38
N CYS A 123 11.82 2.79 2.17
CA CYS A 123 11.86 3.01 3.61
C CYS A 123 11.87 4.49 3.97
N PHE A 124 12.64 5.33 3.26
CA PHE A 124 12.60 6.78 3.44
C PHE A 124 11.19 7.34 3.14
N GLN A 125 10.57 6.90 2.05
CA GLN A 125 9.23 7.31 1.65
C GLN A 125 8.18 6.93 2.71
N TRP A 126 8.22 5.71 3.23
CA TRP A 126 7.33 5.29 4.33
C TRP A 126 7.60 6.06 5.62
N THR A 127 8.86 6.30 5.97
CA THR A 127 9.22 7.08 7.17
C THR A 127 8.63 8.49 7.08
N THR A 128 8.77 9.15 5.93
CA THR A 128 8.30 10.54 5.73
C THR A 128 6.78 10.65 5.64
N VAL A 129 6.10 9.68 5.02
CA VAL A 129 4.62 9.59 5.04
C VAL A 129 4.09 9.36 6.44
N ALA A 130 4.67 8.40 7.17
CA ALA A 130 4.26 8.10 8.55
C ALA A 130 4.49 9.30 9.47
N GLU A 131 5.65 9.96 9.37
CA GLU A 131 5.95 11.18 10.14
C GLU A 131 4.95 12.31 9.87
N ARG A 132 4.60 12.54 8.60
CA ARG A 132 3.63 13.57 8.21
C ARG A 132 2.26 13.34 8.84
N TYR A 133 1.79 12.10 8.85
CA TYR A 133 0.42 11.75 9.23
C TYR A 133 0.30 11.14 10.63
N ARG A 134 1.37 11.15 11.43
CA ARG A 134 1.37 10.57 12.79
C ARG A 134 0.31 11.16 13.71
N GLU A 135 -0.03 12.44 13.55
CA GLU A 135 -1.04 13.14 14.36
C GLU A 135 -2.49 12.80 13.94
N VAL A 136 -2.68 12.12 12.80
CA VAL A 136 -4.01 11.63 12.41
C VAL A 136 -4.39 10.46 13.32
N PRO A 137 -5.54 10.47 14.00
CA PRO A 137 -5.91 9.41 14.93
C PRO A 137 -5.79 8.00 14.33
N THR A 138 -5.32 7.04 15.11
CA THR A 138 -5.12 5.63 14.70
C THR A 138 -6.40 4.95 14.22
N LYS A 139 -7.55 5.33 14.81
CA LYS A 139 -8.89 4.89 14.36
C LYS A 139 -9.30 5.42 12.99
N GLU A 140 -8.66 6.49 12.49
CA GLU A 140 -9.00 7.19 11.24
C GLU A 140 -8.01 6.87 10.10
N LEU A 141 -6.80 6.38 10.41
CA LEU A 141 -5.77 6.11 9.40
C LEU A 141 -4.95 4.86 9.72
N SER A 142 -4.78 3.99 8.72
CA SER A 142 -3.85 2.86 8.71
C SER A 142 -2.94 2.90 7.49
N PHE A 143 -1.82 2.18 7.56
CA PHE A 143 -0.82 2.13 6.50
C PHE A 143 -0.72 0.73 5.90
N HIS A 144 -0.88 0.61 4.59
CA HIS A 144 -0.73 -0.64 3.84
C HIS A 144 0.58 -0.59 3.04
N LEU A 145 1.54 -1.43 3.43
CA LEU A 145 2.96 -1.28 3.09
C LEU A 145 3.30 -1.40 1.59
N LEU A 146 2.73 -2.40 0.93
CA LEU A 146 3.06 -2.74 -0.46
C LEU A 146 1.94 -3.59 -1.06
N ASN A 147 1.49 -3.22 -2.26
CA ASN A 147 0.44 -3.96 -2.95
C ASN A 147 0.98 -5.25 -3.60
N GLU A 148 0.29 -6.35 -3.31
CA GLU A 148 0.28 -7.64 -4.02
C GLU A 148 1.67 -8.15 -4.47
N PRO A 149 2.61 -8.41 -3.56
CA PRO A 149 3.88 -9.06 -3.92
C PRO A 149 3.65 -10.38 -4.68
N PRO A 150 4.56 -10.75 -5.60
CA PRO A 150 4.36 -11.90 -6.47
C PRO A 150 4.50 -13.21 -5.69
N GLU A 151 4.20 -14.33 -6.35
CA GLU A 151 4.58 -15.66 -5.85
C GLU A 151 6.10 -15.88 -5.99
N VAL A 152 6.71 -16.62 -5.07
CA VAL A 152 8.13 -17.01 -5.09
C VAL A 152 8.34 -18.28 -5.94
N SER A 153 7.30 -19.12 -6.05
CA SER A 153 7.31 -20.32 -6.88
C SER A 153 6.95 -20.05 -8.35
N THR A 154 7.36 -20.96 -9.24
CA THR A 154 7.03 -20.91 -10.68
C THR A 154 5.55 -21.25 -10.98
N SER A 155 4.73 -21.49 -9.96
CA SER A 155 3.33 -21.87 -10.07
C SER A 155 2.45 -20.72 -9.58
N THR A 156 2.10 -19.80 -10.49
CA THR A 156 1.06 -18.80 -10.23
C THR A 156 -0.31 -19.47 -10.30
N ILE A 157 -1.06 -19.49 -9.19
CA ILE A 157 -2.43 -20.03 -9.17
C ILE A 157 -3.42 -19.04 -9.81
N PHE A 158 -3.13 -17.74 -9.75
CA PHE A 158 -4.13 -16.71 -10.03
C PHE A 158 -4.17 -16.21 -11.48
N SER A 159 -3.13 -16.46 -12.29
CA SER A 159 -3.18 -16.02 -13.68
C SER A 159 -2.37 -16.96 -14.57
N PRO A 160 -3.03 -17.76 -15.43
CA PRO A 160 -2.35 -18.47 -16.52
C PRO A 160 -1.72 -17.52 -17.55
N ALA A 161 -1.99 -16.20 -17.45
CA ALA A 161 -1.41 -15.15 -18.26
C ALA A 161 -0.29 -14.36 -17.54
N ALA A 162 -0.22 -14.38 -16.20
CA ALA A 162 0.92 -13.81 -15.49
C ALA A 162 2.10 -14.76 -15.70
N PRO A 163 3.17 -14.33 -16.37
CA PRO A 163 4.33 -15.19 -16.52
C PRO A 163 4.78 -15.59 -15.12
N ALA A 164 4.99 -16.90 -14.91
CA ALA A 164 5.69 -17.38 -13.73
C ALA A 164 6.93 -16.50 -13.56
N VAL A 165 6.94 -15.63 -12.56
CA VAL A 165 8.07 -14.73 -12.38
C VAL A 165 9.18 -15.64 -11.89
N PRO A 166 10.24 -15.90 -12.70
CA PRO A 166 11.24 -16.87 -12.30
C PRO A 166 11.83 -16.43 -10.96
N GLY A 167 12.33 -17.36 -10.14
CA GLY A 167 12.95 -17.11 -8.83
C GLY A 167 14.13 -16.12 -8.80
N LYS A 168 14.35 -15.36 -9.88
CA LYS A 168 15.16 -14.15 -9.98
C LYS A 168 14.49 -12.89 -9.41
N MET A 169 13.14 -12.80 -9.37
CA MET A 169 12.49 -11.57 -8.91
C MET A 169 12.52 -11.41 -7.39
N MET A 170 12.10 -12.42 -6.65
CA MET A 170 11.93 -12.35 -5.20
C MET A 170 12.03 -13.75 -4.59
N SER A 171 12.78 -13.90 -3.50
CA SER A 171 12.71 -15.09 -2.62
C SER A 171 11.81 -14.83 -1.42
N LEU A 172 11.50 -15.87 -0.63
CA LEU A 172 10.81 -15.69 0.67
C LEU A 172 11.61 -14.78 1.61
N GLU A 173 12.94 -14.91 1.61
CA GLU A 173 13.83 -14.08 2.41
C GLU A 173 13.78 -12.60 1.96
N ASP A 174 13.68 -12.34 0.66
CA ASP A 174 13.51 -10.98 0.16
C ASP A 174 12.17 -10.38 0.57
N TYR A 175 11.08 -11.14 0.45
CA TYR A 175 9.76 -10.70 0.90
C TYR A 175 9.80 -10.34 2.38
N ASP A 176 10.31 -11.24 3.23
CA ASP A 176 10.35 -11.03 4.67
C ASP A 176 11.25 -9.83 5.03
N ARG A 177 12.43 -9.71 4.39
CA ARG A 177 13.36 -8.58 4.57
C ARG A 177 12.70 -7.25 4.21
N VAL A 178 12.06 -7.17 3.05
CA VAL A 178 11.39 -5.94 2.59
C VAL A 178 10.27 -5.56 3.56
N HIS A 179 9.32 -6.45 3.86
CA HIS A 179 8.17 -6.10 4.71
C HIS A 179 8.59 -5.74 6.15
N ARG A 180 9.59 -6.43 6.71
CA ARG A 180 10.17 -6.07 8.01
C ARG A 180 10.80 -4.68 7.98
N ALA A 181 11.56 -4.35 6.94
CA ALA A 181 12.17 -3.05 6.79
C ALA A 181 11.13 -1.93 6.63
N LEU A 182 10.08 -2.14 5.84
CA LEU A 182 9.00 -1.18 5.66
C LEU A 182 8.18 -0.97 6.94
N ALA A 183 7.85 -2.04 7.68
CA ALA A 183 7.19 -1.93 8.97
C ALA A 183 8.04 -1.14 9.99
N ALA A 184 9.36 -1.38 10.01
CA ALA A 184 10.28 -0.63 10.83
C ALA A 184 10.37 0.85 10.41
N ALA A 185 10.35 1.14 9.11
CA ALA A 185 10.36 2.50 8.57
C ALA A 185 9.09 3.28 8.95
N VAL A 186 7.91 2.65 8.84
CA VAL A 186 6.65 3.26 9.31
C VAL A 186 6.73 3.59 10.79
N ARG A 187 7.18 2.64 11.63
CA ARG A 187 7.34 2.85 13.08
C ARG A 187 8.36 3.93 13.45
N LYS A 188 9.37 4.12 12.60
CA LYS A 188 10.35 5.19 12.76
C LYS A 188 9.72 6.57 12.55
N GLY A 189 8.81 6.71 11.58
CA GLY A 189 8.09 7.96 11.33
C GLY A 189 6.92 8.19 12.27
N ASP A 190 6.19 7.12 12.60
CA ASP A 190 5.06 7.12 13.55
C ASP A 190 5.29 6.07 14.66
N PRO A 191 5.84 6.47 15.83
CA PRO A 191 6.10 5.57 16.94
C PRO A 191 4.84 5.18 17.73
N THR A 192 3.65 5.63 17.29
CA THR A 192 2.37 5.34 17.94
C THR A 192 2.08 3.84 17.91
N ALA A 193 1.96 3.24 19.10
CA ALA A 193 1.90 1.79 19.26
C ALA A 193 0.66 1.14 18.61
N ASP A 194 -0.45 1.86 18.52
CA ASP A 194 -1.74 1.37 18.01
C ASP A 194 -2.02 1.77 16.55
N ARG A 195 -1.06 2.38 15.84
CA ARG A 195 -1.18 2.58 14.39
C ARG A 195 -1.24 1.22 13.69
N VAL A 196 -2.36 0.93 13.03
CA VAL A 196 -2.49 -0.31 12.26
C VAL A 196 -1.63 -0.24 11.01
N ILE A 197 -0.78 -1.26 10.84
CA ILE A 197 -0.01 -1.50 9.63
C ILE A 197 -0.54 -2.78 8.99
N LEU A 198 -0.74 -2.75 7.68
CA LEU A 198 -1.21 -3.88 6.87
C LEU A 198 -0.12 -4.27 5.86
N CYS A 199 -0.07 -5.55 5.51
CA CYS A 199 0.70 -6.05 4.37
C CYS A 199 -0.14 -7.05 3.57
N ASP A 200 0.01 -7.03 2.25
CA ASP A 200 -0.47 -8.10 1.40
C ASP A 200 0.43 -9.34 1.52
N GLY A 201 -0.18 -10.51 1.45
CA GLY A 201 0.53 -11.78 1.35
C GLY A 201 1.19 -12.02 -0.02
N LEU A 202 1.86 -13.17 -0.15
CA LEU A 202 2.38 -13.66 -1.43
C LEU A 202 1.26 -14.00 -2.41
N ASN A 203 1.65 -14.35 -3.64
CA ASN A 203 0.73 -14.71 -4.71
C ASN A 203 -0.34 -13.64 -4.89
N TYR A 204 0.08 -12.38 -4.96
CA TYR A 204 -0.81 -11.24 -5.15
C TYR A 204 -1.88 -11.13 -4.05
N GLY A 205 -1.49 -11.38 -2.79
CA GLY A 205 -2.39 -11.29 -1.64
C GLY A 205 -3.29 -12.51 -1.40
N PHE A 206 -3.07 -13.64 -2.10
CA PHE A 206 -3.82 -14.88 -1.86
C PHE A 206 -3.18 -15.79 -0.80
N SER A 207 -1.89 -15.63 -0.54
CA SER A 207 -1.15 -16.49 0.37
C SER A 207 -0.65 -15.68 1.58
N PRO A 208 -1.34 -15.73 2.74
CA PRO A 208 -0.90 -15.01 3.92
C PRO A 208 0.47 -15.48 4.39
N ARG A 209 1.17 -14.63 5.15
CA ARG A 209 2.52 -14.91 5.68
C ARG A 209 2.56 -14.94 7.21
N PRO A 210 2.22 -16.09 7.84
CA PRO A 210 2.30 -16.26 9.30
C PRO A 210 3.67 -15.94 9.90
N GLU A 211 4.74 -16.06 9.13
CA GLU A 211 6.12 -15.77 9.53
C GLU A 211 6.38 -14.29 9.82
N LEU A 212 5.44 -13.40 9.48
CA LEU A 212 5.46 -11.98 9.87
C LEU A 212 4.55 -11.68 11.09
N ALA A 213 3.95 -12.68 11.73
CA ALA A 213 3.04 -12.48 12.85
C ALA A 213 3.71 -11.79 14.06
N ASP A 214 5.02 -11.97 14.24
CA ASP A 214 5.81 -11.30 15.28
C ASP A 214 5.86 -9.78 15.11
N LEU A 215 5.61 -9.28 13.88
CA LEU A 215 5.55 -7.86 13.63
C LEU A 215 4.26 -7.22 14.16
N GLY A 216 3.22 -7.96 14.52
CA GLY A 216 1.95 -7.37 14.95
C GLY A 216 1.26 -6.52 13.87
N ILE A 217 1.49 -6.86 12.60
CA ILE A 217 0.83 -6.23 11.44
C ILE A 217 -0.33 -7.10 10.95
N ALA A 218 -1.31 -6.47 10.31
CA ALA A 218 -2.45 -7.17 9.74
C ALA A 218 -2.13 -7.71 8.33
N GLN A 219 -2.67 -8.88 8.00
CA GLN A 219 -2.52 -9.50 6.68
C GLN A 219 -3.75 -9.16 5.82
N CYS A 220 -3.55 -8.37 4.77
CA CYS A 220 -4.58 -8.03 3.80
C CYS A 220 -4.63 -9.12 2.71
N CYS A 221 -5.75 -9.82 2.61
CA CYS A 221 -5.94 -10.92 1.65
C CYS A 221 -6.88 -10.50 0.51
N ARG A 222 -6.83 -11.23 -0.61
CA ARG A 222 -7.71 -11.01 -1.76
C ARG A 222 -8.86 -12.02 -1.82
N GLY A 223 -9.96 -11.57 -2.43
CA GLY A 223 -11.17 -12.35 -2.65
C GLY A 223 -11.69 -12.15 -4.07
N PHE A 224 -10.80 -12.29 -5.06
CA PHE A 224 -11.19 -12.39 -6.46
C PHE A 224 -11.50 -13.87 -6.76
N TRP A 225 -12.62 -14.14 -7.43
CA TRP A 225 -13.13 -15.48 -7.73
C TRP A 225 -13.37 -15.63 -9.22
#